data_AF-A0A0F8YVN7-F1
#
_entry.id   AF-A0A0F8YVN7-F1
#
_cell.length_a   1.000
_cell.length_b   1.000
_cell.length_c   1.000
_cell.angle_alpha   90.00
_cell.angle_beta   90.00
_cell.angle_gamma   90.00
#
_symmetry.space_group_name_H-M   'P 1'
#
loop_
_entity.id
_entity.type
_entity.pdbx_description
1 polymer ?
#
loop_
_entity_poly.entity_id
_entity_poly.type
_entity_poly.pdbx_seq_one_letter_code
_entity_poly.pdbx_strand_id
1 'polypeptide(L)'
;EAITYDTMPYGSVASGGTGYAGWGADFGGIYDSQKRIVGFPLDLASNYSGETFDLHRSSSDDGSAFIGKLIISTTLTVQKSLHMFKRVSNGCDLILNRKSSGSVSLYVKRDTEASRQLLGTASFIDSAGAETLIQHIAFDIRAKSFGFELESTAQMEVLGLIFREFSFDGSR
;
A
#
# COMPACT_ATOMS: atom_id res chain seq x y z
N GLU A 1 -6.43 24.18 22.14
CA GLU A 1 -7.34 23.16 22.70
C GLU A 1 -7.52 22.07 21.65
N ALA A 2 -7.54 20.80 22.04
CA ALA A 2 -7.76 19.70 21.08
C ALA A 2 -9.25 19.65 20.72
N ILE A 3 -9.57 19.56 19.43
CA ILE A 3 -10.93 19.36 18.96
C ILE A 3 -11.28 17.88 19.20
N THR A 4 -12.29 17.63 20.01
CA THR A 4 -12.86 16.31 20.29
C THR A 4 -14.15 16.11 19.49
N TYR A 5 -14.61 14.87 19.35
CA TYR A 5 -15.91 14.55 18.73
C TYR A 5 -17.05 15.41 19.29
N ASP A 6 -17.08 15.62 20.61
CA ASP A 6 -18.14 16.37 21.30
C ASP A 6 -18.04 17.90 21.14
N THR A 7 -16.86 18.40 20.77
CA THR A 7 -16.60 19.84 20.57
C THR A 7 -16.60 20.22 19.10
N MET A 8 -16.95 19.28 18.22
CA MET A 8 -17.11 19.55 16.80
C MET A 8 -18.33 20.43 16.56
N PRO A 9 -18.18 21.49 15.75
CA PRO A 9 -19.28 22.39 15.43
C PRO A 9 -20.17 21.78 14.33
N TYR A 10 -20.83 20.66 14.63
CA TYR A 10 -21.73 19.98 13.68
C TYR A 10 -22.88 20.88 13.19
N GLY A 11 -23.26 21.89 13.98
CA GLY A 11 -24.42 22.75 13.71
C GLY A 11 -24.13 24.09 13.04
N SER A 12 -22.90 24.61 13.05
CA SER A 12 -22.63 25.99 12.56
C SER A 12 -22.39 26.07 11.05
N VAL A 13 -22.20 24.94 10.37
CA VAL A 13 -21.94 24.89 8.92
C VAL A 13 -23.25 24.97 8.10
N ALA A 14 -24.41 24.76 8.73
CA ALA A 14 -25.70 24.75 8.04
C ALA A 14 -26.33 26.14 7.84
N SER A 15 -25.81 27.22 8.47
CA SER A 15 -26.46 28.55 8.39
C SER A 15 -25.66 29.63 7.65
N GLY A 16 -24.59 29.26 6.95
CA GLY A 16 -23.62 30.21 6.37
C GLY A 16 -23.26 29.96 4.92
N GLY A 17 -24.24 29.69 4.05
CA GLY A 17 -24.17 29.99 2.60
C GLY A 17 -23.09 29.33 1.73
N THR A 18 -22.22 28.47 2.24
CA THR A 18 -21.29 27.68 1.43
C THR A 18 -21.42 26.24 1.90
N GLY A 19 -21.92 25.34 1.04
CA GLY A 19 -22.14 23.94 1.41
C GLY A 19 -20.83 23.19 1.71
N TYR A 20 -20.69 21.98 1.20
CA TYR A 20 -19.50 21.12 1.38
C TYR A 20 -18.15 21.84 1.11
N ALA A 21 -18.16 22.89 0.26
CA ALA A 21 -17.01 23.73 -0.05
C ALA A 21 -16.47 24.58 1.13
N GLY A 22 -17.34 25.06 2.03
CA GLY A 22 -16.90 25.76 3.25
C GLY A 22 -16.35 24.78 4.28
N TRP A 23 -16.95 23.60 4.36
CA TRP A 23 -16.53 22.53 5.27
C TRP A 23 -15.11 22.02 4.96
N GLY A 24 -14.77 21.83 3.67
CA GLY A 24 -13.43 21.41 3.26
C GLY A 24 -12.33 22.44 3.54
N ALA A 25 -12.63 23.74 3.42
CA ALA A 25 -11.66 24.81 3.65
C ALA A 25 -11.35 25.04 5.14
N ASP A 26 -12.37 24.95 6.01
CA ASP A 26 -12.21 25.21 7.45
C ASP A 26 -11.73 23.98 8.24
N PHE A 27 -11.97 22.76 7.74
CA PHE A 27 -11.70 21.52 8.48
C PHE A 27 -10.79 20.51 7.77
N GLY A 28 -10.36 20.75 6.52
CA GLY A 28 -9.49 19.82 5.78
C GLY A 28 -8.19 19.45 6.51
N GLY A 29 -7.58 20.38 7.25
CA GLY A 29 -6.37 20.10 8.04
C GLY A 29 -6.61 19.37 9.37
N ILE A 30 -7.87 19.28 9.83
CA ILE A 30 -8.22 18.63 11.10
C ILE A 30 -8.38 17.12 10.92
N TYR A 31 -9.00 16.70 9.82
CA TYR A 31 -9.22 15.28 9.51
C TYR A 31 -7.99 14.62 8.90
N ASP A 32 -7.11 15.38 8.22
CA ASP A 32 -5.94 14.86 7.52
C ASP A 32 -4.64 14.91 8.36
N SER A 33 -4.74 15.11 9.68
CA SER A 33 -3.57 15.10 10.57
C SER A 33 -3.76 14.20 11.80
N GLN A 34 -2.77 13.31 12.02
CA GLN A 34 -2.71 12.43 13.21
C GLN A 34 -2.70 13.20 14.55
N LYS A 35 -2.49 14.52 14.52
CA LYS A 35 -2.37 15.38 15.71
C LYS A 35 -3.69 15.74 16.38
N ARG A 36 -4.85 15.32 15.87
CA ARG A 36 -6.16 15.82 16.36
C ARG A 36 -7.24 14.74 16.56
N ILE A 37 -6.86 13.48 16.70
CA ILE A 37 -7.81 12.35 16.81
C ILE A 37 -7.95 11.94 18.29
N VAL A 38 -8.67 12.73 19.10
CA VAL A 38 -9.05 12.35 20.47
C VAL A 38 -10.56 12.24 20.54
N GLY A 39 -11.08 11.04 20.82
CA GLY A 39 -12.52 10.80 21.01
C GLY A 39 -13.32 10.49 19.74
N PHE A 40 -12.68 10.35 18.57
CA PHE A 40 -13.36 9.76 17.42
C PHE A 40 -13.68 8.29 17.71
N PRO A 41 -14.92 7.83 17.47
CA PRO A 41 -15.27 6.44 17.66
C PRO A 41 -14.37 5.58 16.78
N LEU A 42 -13.73 4.59 17.39
CA LEU A 42 -13.12 3.50 16.64
C LEU A 42 -14.29 2.75 16.01
N ASP A 43 -14.46 2.84 14.69
CA ASP A 43 -15.46 2.04 14.00
C ASP A 43 -15.06 0.57 14.18
N LEU A 44 -15.73 -0.09 15.12
CA LEU A 44 -15.63 -1.52 15.38
C LEU A 44 -16.95 -2.13 14.91
N ALA A 45 -16.98 -2.61 13.67
CA ALA A 45 -18.09 -3.42 13.22
C ALA A 45 -17.82 -4.86 13.66
N SER A 46 -18.22 -5.21 14.87
CA SER A 46 -18.24 -6.60 15.31
C SER A 46 -19.67 -7.05 15.57
N ASN A 47 -20.03 -8.25 15.13
CA ASN A 47 -21.34 -8.85 15.47
C ASN A 47 -21.27 -9.57 16.83
N TYR A 48 -22.44 -10.02 17.31
CA TYR A 48 -22.53 -10.85 18.52
C TYR A 48 -21.89 -12.24 18.38
N SER A 49 -21.44 -12.62 17.18
CA SER A 49 -20.70 -13.85 16.92
C SER A 49 -19.19 -13.68 17.14
N GLY A 50 -18.73 -12.48 17.51
CA GLY A 50 -17.31 -12.18 17.74
C GLY A 50 -16.51 -11.97 16.46
N GLU A 51 -17.16 -11.85 15.31
CA GLU A 51 -16.50 -11.54 14.04
C GLU A 51 -16.39 -10.03 13.90
N THR A 52 -15.21 -9.54 13.53
CA THR A 52 -14.98 -8.15 13.17
C THR A 52 -14.95 -8.02 11.65
N PHE A 53 -15.72 -7.07 11.12
CA PHE A 53 -15.82 -6.81 9.69
C PHE A 53 -14.82 -5.74 9.26
N ASP A 54 -14.28 -5.91 8.06
CA ASP A 54 -13.50 -4.87 7.38
C ASP A 54 -14.41 -3.68 7.05
N LEU A 55 -14.19 -2.57 7.74
CA LEU A 55 -14.86 -1.30 7.46
C LEU A 55 -14.17 -0.56 6.32
N HIS A 56 -14.92 0.29 5.61
CA HIS A 56 -14.40 1.19 4.56
C HIS A 56 -13.77 0.48 3.35
N ARG A 57 -14.09 -0.80 3.12
CA ARG A 57 -13.52 -1.61 2.03
C ARG A 57 -13.84 -1.09 0.62
N SER A 58 -14.97 -0.40 0.46
CA SER A 58 -15.38 0.23 -0.80
C SER A 58 -15.18 1.74 -0.80
N SER A 59 -14.49 2.30 0.20
CA SER A 59 -14.27 3.74 0.28
C SER A 59 -13.36 4.21 -0.85
N SER A 60 -13.69 5.38 -1.37
CA SER A 60 -12.97 6.06 -2.44
C SER A 60 -12.59 7.46 -1.99
N ASP A 61 -11.46 7.98 -2.47
CA ASP A 61 -11.07 9.38 -2.31
C ASP A 61 -11.73 10.20 -3.42
N ASP A 62 -12.82 10.91 -3.08
CA ASP A 62 -13.59 11.73 -4.04
C ASP A 62 -13.97 10.99 -5.34
N GLY A 63 -14.45 9.75 -5.20
CA GLY A 63 -14.81 8.88 -6.32
C GLY A 63 -13.64 8.18 -7.02
N SER A 64 -12.39 8.46 -6.61
CA SER A 64 -11.18 7.77 -7.09
C SER A 64 -10.78 6.62 -6.16
N ALA A 65 -10.27 5.53 -6.73
CA ALA A 65 -9.77 4.41 -5.94
C ALA A 65 -8.46 4.78 -5.21
N PHE A 66 -8.33 4.37 -3.95
CA PHE A 66 -7.06 4.48 -3.23
C PHE A 66 -6.00 3.60 -3.87
N ILE A 67 -4.79 4.15 -4.05
CA ILE A 67 -3.63 3.38 -4.54
C ILE A 67 -2.78 2.95 -3.33
N GLY A 68 -2.89 1.67 -2.95
CA GLY A 68 -2.06 1.06 -1.93
C GLY A 68 -0.68 0.71 -2.49
N LYS A 69 0.38 1.12 -1.77
CA LYS A 69 1.77 0.82 -2.13
C LYS A 69 2.54 0.18 -0.99
N LEU A 70 3.31 -0.87 -1.28
CA LEU A 70 4.33 -1.41 -0.38
C LEU A 70 5.68 -1.33 -1.08
N ILE A 71 6.64 -0.61 -0.49
CA ILE A 71 7.97 -0.43 -1.06
C ILE A 71 8.99 -1.16 -0.18
N ILE A 72 9.72 -2.09 -0.79
CA ILE A 72 10.82 -2.81 -0.16
C ILE A 72 12.11 -2.40 -0.87
N SER A 73 12.99 -1.74 -0.13
CA SER A 73 14.30 -1.35 -0.64
C SER A 73 15.38 -2.28 -0.10
N THR A 74 16.27 -2.75 -0.98
CA THR A 74 17.42 -3.54 -0.57
C THR A 74 18.68 -2.67 -0.55
N THR A 75 19.24 -2.47 0.63
CA THR A 75 20.59 -1.94 0.82
C THR A 75 21.42 -3.05 1.44
N LEU A 76 22.47 -3.47 0.74
CA LEU A 76 23.36 -4.55 1.19
C LEU A 76 24.81 -4.09 1.31
N THR A 77 25.04 -2.78 1.34
CA THR A 77 26.39 -2.23 1.49
C THR A 77 26.37 -1.10 2.50
N VAL A 78 27.46 -0.98 3.26
CA VAL A 78 27.81 0.24 4.00
C VAL A 78 27.95 1.37 2.99
N GLN A 79 26.88 2.11 2.73
CA GLN A 79 26.71 3.39 2.03
C GLN A 79 27.56 3.77 0.78
N LYS A 80 28.53 2.97 0.28
CA LYS A 80 29.59 3.46 -0.63
C LYS A 80 30.23 2.45 -1.60
N SER A 81 29.78 1.19 -1.74
CA SER A 81 30.36 0.30 -2.78
C SER A 81 29.67 0.47 -4.13
N LEU A 82 29.94 1.60 -4.80
CA LEU A 82 29.35 1.99 -6.08
C LEU A 82 29.63 1.04 -7.25
N HIS A 83 30.51 0.04 -7.10
CA HIS A 83 30.92 -0.88 -8.16
C HIS A 83 30.35 -2.30 -8.00
N MET A 84 29.59 -2.55 -6.93
CA MET A 84 29.08 -3.88 -6.58
C MET A 84 27.64 -4.07 -7.06
N PHE A 85 27.37 -5.19 -7.73
CA PHE A 85 26.05 -5.50 -8.28
C PHE A 85 25.42 -6.71 -7.59
N LYS A 86 24.09 -6.70 -7.58
CA LYS A 86 23.23 -7.79 -7.14
C LYS A 86 22.37 -8.21 -8.32
N ARG A 87 22.01 -9.49 -8.37
CA ARG A 87 21.16 -10.06 -9.41
C ARG A 87 20.02 -10.87 -8.81
N VAL A 88 18.86 -10.73 -9.43
CA VAL A 88 17.70 -11.60 -9.24
C VAL A 88 17.47 -12.34 -10.54
N SER A 89 17.71 -13.64 -10.60
CA SER A 89 17.71 -14.42 -11.87
C SER A 89 16.46 -15.27 -12.11
N ASN A 90 15.55 -15.34 -11.15
CA ASN A 90 14.34 -16.15 -11.22
C ASN A 90 13.16 -15.44 -10.55
N GLY A 91 13.07 -14.13 -10.74
CA GLY A 91 11.94 -13.34 -10.27
C GLY A 91 11.69 -13.38 -8.76
N CYS A 92 10.41 -13.32 -8.40
CA CYS A 92 9.94 -13.31 -7.02
C CYS A 92 8.63 -14.08 -6.90
N ASP A 93 8.49 -14.85 -5.82
CA ASP A 93 7.20 -15.39 -5.40
C ASP A 93 6.53 -14.38 -4.47
N LEU A 94 5.32 -13.94 -4.83
CA LEU A 94 4.46 -13.12 -4.00
C LEU A 94 3.53 -14.00 -3.20
N ILE A 95 3.48 -13.79 -1.88
CA ILE A 95 2.55 -14.46 -0.97
C ILE A 95 1.49 -13.45 -0.53
N LEU A 96 0.24 -13.72 -0.91
CA LEU A 96 -0.87 -12.80 -0.82
C LEU A 96 -2.08 -13.50 -0.20
N ASN A 97 -2.97 -12.76 0.46
CA ASN A 97 -4.30 -13.27 0.74
C ASN A 97 -5.18 -13.20 -0.50
N ARG A 98 -5.89 -14.28 -0.76
CA ARG A 98 -6.86 -14.40 -1.85
C ARG A 98 -7.99 -13.41 -1.65
N LYS A 99 -8.45 -12.79 -2.74
CA LYS A 99 -9.59 -11.87 -2.74
C LYS A 99 -10.55 -12.25 -3.86
N SER A 100 -11.77 -11.71 -3.79
CA SER A 100 -12.81 -11.94 -4.81
C SER A 100 -12.53 -11.20 -6.12
N SER A 101 -11.68 -10.18 -6.11
CA SER A 101 -11.29 -9.40 -7.28
C SER A 101 -9.97 -8.66 -7.05
N GLY A 102 -9.41 -8.13 -8.14
CA GLY A 102 -8.22 -7.26 -8.11
C GLY A 102 -6.91 -7.98 -8.41
N SER A 103 -5.86 -7.19 -8.49
CA SER A 103 -4.50 -7.63 -8.81
C SER A 103 -3.48 -6.65 -8.23
N VAL A 104 -2.26 -7.12 -8.01
CA VAL A 104 -1.12 -6.30 -7.62
C VAL A 104 -0.09 -6.25 -8.74
N SER A 105 0.44 -5.07 -9.01
CA SER A 105 1.54 -4.87 -9.95
C SER A 105 2.86 -4.75 -9.18
N LEU A 106 3.87 -5.49 -9.61
CA LEU A 106 5.23 -5.42 -9.08
C LEU A 106 6.09 -4.56 -10.00
N TYR A 107 6.65 -3.51 -9.43
CA TYR A 107 7.59 -2.61 -10.07
C TYR A 107 8.98 -2.73 -9.46
N VAL A 108 9.99 -2.33 -10.22
CA VAL A 108 11.34 -2.09 -9.71
C VAL A 108 11.82 -0.71 -10.09
N LYS A 109 12.54 -0.08 -9.16
CA LYS A 109 13.41 1.07 -9.42
C LYS A 109 14.84 0.65 -9.17
N ARG A 110 15.71 0.78 -10.19
CA ARG A 110 17.13 0.45 -10.07
C ARG A 110 17.97 1.72 -10.01
N ASP A 111 18.99 1.71 -9.15
CA ASP A 111 20.04 2.72 -9.10
C ASP A 111 19.51 4.17 -9.22
N THR A 112 19.80 4.86 -10.33
CA THR A 112 19.41 6.26 -10.60
C THR A 112 18.31 6.40 -11.66
N GLU A 113 17.55 5.34 -11.94
CA GLU A 113 16.44 5.42 -12.89
C GLU A 113 15.41 6.47 -12.45
N ALA A 114 14.95 7.30 -13.39
CA ALA A 114 13.92 8.30 -13.10
C ALA A 114 12.57 7.63 -12.81
N SER A 115 12.23 6.64 -13.64
CA SER A 115 10.95 5.95 -13.63
C SER A 115 11.08 4.52 -13.11
N ARG A 116 10.01 4.04 -12.48
CA ARG A 116 9.85 2.63 -12.12
C ARG A 116 9.54 1.81 -13.37
N GLN A 117 10.00 0.56 -13.40
CA GLN A 117 9.74 -0.39 -14.47
C GLN A 117 8.80 -1.48 -13.96
N LEU A 118 7.74 -1.78 -14.71
CA LEU A 118 6.85 -2.89 -14.40
C LEU A 118 7.58 -4.21 -14.64
N LEU A 119 7.63 -5.08 -13.63
CA LEU A 119 8.16 -6.43 -13.74
C LEU A 119 7.05 -7.43 -14.08
N GLY A 120 5.85 -7.23 -13.54
CA GLY A 120 4.68 -8.03 -13.85
C GLY A 120 3.51 -7.79 -12.90
N THR A 121 2.44 -8.54 -13.09
CA THR A 121 1.19 -8.41 -12.33
C THR A 121 0.76 -9.78 -11.83
N ALA A 122 0.28 -9.83 -10.58
CA ALA A 122 -0.28 -11.00 -9.94
C ALA A 122 -1.75 -10.78 -9.61
N SER A 123 -2.60 -11.76 -9.90
CA SER A 123 -4.04 -11.74 -9.58
C SER A 123 -4.27 -12.06 -8.10
N PHE A 124 -5.26 -11.42 -7.46
CA PHE A 124 -5.72 -11.87 -6.13
C PHE A 124 -6.73 -13.02 -6.21
N ILE A 125 -7.21 -13.33 -7.42
CA ILE A 125 -8.29 -14.27 -7.66
C ILE A 125 -7.70 -15.65 -7.95
N ASP A 126 -8.20 -16.65 -7.23
CA ASP A 126 -8.02 -18.05 -7.55
C ASP A 126 -9.31 -18.82 -7.27
N SER A 127 -9.76 -19.58 -8.28
CA SER A 127 -10.99 -20.38 -8.24
C SER A 127 -10.83 -21.69 -7.46
N ALA A 128 -9.60 -22.13 -7.19
CA ALA A 128 -9.32 -23.42 -6.58
C ALA A 128 -8.19 -23.29 -5.56
N GLY A 129 -8.49 -22.80 -4.35
CA GLY A 129 -7.41 -22.65 -3.38
C GLY A 129 -7.77 -22.23 -1.96
N ALA A 130 -6.75 -22.35 -1.12
CA ALA A 130 -6.68 -21.88 0.25
C ALA A 130 -6.85 -20.35 0.35
N GLU A 131 -6.93 -19.84 1.58
CA GLU A 131 -7.00 -18.39 1.83
C GLU A 131 -5.74 -17.65 1.35
N THR A 132 -4.59 -18.32 1.37
CA THR A 132 -3.31 -17.79 0.89
C THR A 132 -3.02 -18.24 -0.53
N LEU A 133 -2.49 -17.32 -1.32
CA LEU A 133 -2.12 -17.48 -2.71
C LEU A 133 -0.63 -17.18 -2.89
N ILE A 134 0.07 -18.03 -3.64
CA ILE A 134 1.47 -17.84 -4.02
C ILE A 134 1.53 -17.68 -5.53
N GLN A 135 1.97 -16.52 -6.01
CA GLN A 135 2.12 -16.24 -7.43
C GLN A 135 3.53 -15.82 -7.78
N HIS A 136 4.07 -16.45 -8.81
CA HIS A 136 5.41 -16.19 -9.30
C HIS A 136 5.40 -15.11 -10.37
N ILE A 137 6.22 -14.07 -10.20
CA ILE A 137 6.50 -13.09 -11.25
C ILE A 137 7.92 -13.31 -11.73
N ALA A 138 8.04 -13.81 -12.95
CA ALA A 138 9.33 -14.11 -13.57
C ALA A 138 9.99 -12.84 -14.11
N PHE A 139 11.22 -12.59 -13.68
CA PHE A 139 12.08 -11.53 -14.23
C PHE A 139 13.55 -11.84 -13.93
N ASP A 140 14.46 -11.28 -14.74
CA ASP A 140 15.90 -11.34 -14.52
C ASP A 140 16.47 -9.92 -14.56
N ILE A 141 16.95 -9.44 -13.42
CA ILE A 141 17.44 -8.07 -13.28
C ILE A 141 18.70 -7.99 -12.43
N ARG A 142 19.54 -7.01 -12.79
CA ARG A 142 20.79 -6.68 -12.11
C ARG A 142 20.81 -5.20 -11.75
N ALA A 143 21.19 -4.87 -10.52
CA ALA A 143 21.35 -3.49 -10.04
C ALA A 143 22.24 -3.42 -8.81
N LYS A 144 22.70 -2.22 -8.44
CA LYS A 144 23.41 -1.97 -7.18
C LYS A 144 22.41 -1.80 -6.04
N SER A 145 21.29 -1.15 -6.30
CA SER A 145 20.14 -1.07 -5.40
C SER A 145 18.85 -1.46 -6.11
N PHE A 146 17.98 -2.14 -5.38
CA PHE A 146 16.62 -2.43 -5.83
C PHE A 146 15.63 -1.74 -4.88
N GLY A 147 14.69 -0.98 -5.45
CA GLY A 147 13.43 -0.63 -4.79
C GLY A 147 12.30 -1.39 -5.47
N PHE A 148 11.84 -2.48 -4.85
CA PHE A 148 10.67 -3.21 -5.31
C PHE A 148 9.41 -2.55 -4.76
N GLU A 149 8.43 -2.32 -5.60
CA GLU A 149 7.17 -1.67 -5.23
C GLU A 149 6.01 -2.52 -5.69
N LEU A 150 5.16 -2.92 -4.74
CA LEU A 150 3.86 -3.49 -5.01
C LEU A 150 2.83 -2.37 -5.03
N GLU A 151 1.99 -2.33 -6.05
CA GLU A 151 0.94 -1.32 -6.23
C GLU A 151 -0.39 -1.98 -6.59
N SER A 152 -1.46 -1.57 -5.93
CA SER A 152 -2.83 -2.03 -6.21
C SER A 152 -3.84 -0.94 -5.88
N THR A 153 -4.91 -0.84 -6.69
CA THR A 153 -6.10 -0.04 -6.38
C THR A 153 -7.14 -0.82 -5.58
N ALA A 154 -7.02 -2.15 -5.54
CA ALA A 154 -7.81 -3.02 -4.68
C ALA A 154 -7.10 -3.25 -3.34
N GLN A 155 -7.87 -3.60 -2.30
CA GLN A 155 -7.32 -3.95 -0.99
C GLN A 155 -6.31 -5.10 -1.11
N MET A 156 -5.07 -4.77 -0.76
CA MET A 156 -3.92 -5.66 -0.85
C MET A 156 -3.52 -6.10 0.55
N GLU A 157 -3.44 -7.41 0.76
CA GLU A 157 -2.89 -8.02 1.98
C GLU A 157 -1.70 -8.90 1.58
N VAL A 158 -0.50 -8.35 1.78
CA VAL A 158 0.76 -9.02 1.46
C VAL A 158 1.27 -9.73 2.70
N LEU A 159 1.50 -11.03 2.59
CA LEU A 159 2.15 -11.82 3.64
C LEU A 159 3.67 -11.83 3.48
N GLY A 160 4.16 -11.80 2.24
CA GLY A 160 5.61 -11.73 2.00
C GLY A 160 6.01 -11.80 0.53
N LEU A 161 7.31 -11.55 0.31
CA LEU A 161 7.99 -11.70 -0.98
C LEU A 161 9.18 -12.64 -0.79
N ILE A 162 9.32 -13.63 -1.67
CA ILE A 162 10.46 -14.55 -1.66
C ILE A 162 11.25 -14.39 -2.95
N PHE A 163 12.47 -13.90 -2.82
CA PHE A 163 13.47 -13.88 -3.89
C PHE A 163 14.37 -15.11 -3.73
N ARG A 164 14.07 -16.20 -4.44
CA ARG A 164 14.81 -17.47 -4.30
C ARG A 164 16.23 -17.37 -4.82
N GLU A 165 16.41 -16.69 -5.95
CA GLU A 165 17.72 -16.54 -6.60
C GLU A 165 18.19 -15.09 -6.51
N PHE A 166 18.51 -14.68 -5.28
CA PHE A 166 19.08 -13.36 -5.01
C PHE A 166 20.56 -13.51 -4.67
N SER A 167 21.44 -13.01 -5.54
CA SER A 167 22.89 -13.22 -5.41
C SER A 167 23.70 -11.94 -5.60
N PHE A 168 24.89 -11.95 -5.03
CA PHE A 168 25.94 -10.99 -5.35
C PHE A 168 26.55 -11.35 -6.71
N ASP A 169 26.57 -10.39 -7.64
CA ASP A 169 26.97 -10.59 -9.04
C ASP A 169 28.26 -9.81 -9.37
N GLY A 170 29.15 -9.74 -8.38
CA GLY A 170 30.51 -9.23 -8.53
C GLY A 170 30.66 -7.71 -8.56
N SER A 171 31.92 -7.31 -8.68
CA SER A 171 32.34 -5.94 -9.00
C SER A 171 32.58 -5.79 -10.50
N ARG A 172 32.15 -4.67 -11.07
CA ARG A 172 32.58 -4.22 -12.40
C ARG A 172 32.84 -2.73 -12.38
#